data_AF-A0A970N1N9-F1
#
_entry.id   AF-A0A970N1N9-F1
#
_cell.length_a   1.000
_cell.length_b   1.000
_cell.length_c   1.000
_cell.angle_alpha   90.00
_cell.angle_beta   90.00
_cell.angle_gamma   90.00
#
_symmetry.space_group_name_H-M   'P 1'
#
loop_
_entity.id
_entity.type
_entity.pdbx_description
1 polymer ?
#
loop_
_entity_poly.entity_id
_entity_poly.type
_entity_poly.pdbx_seq_one_letter_code
_entity_poly.pdbx_strand_id
1 'polypeptide(L)'
;MANVNIKINGQDLCVDEGLTILKAAQQAGIYIPTLCYHPDLAIDGVCRVCSVEVKGQRTLCAACAYPVSEGMEVLTHSPKVRNARRMIVELLLANHPQECLICSRNQKCELQSLARELGVQDVKFTGDRRDTDIDSSSTSVVRDPDKCILCGRCVRTCQDIQSVGALHFAGRGWDTEIVAGLGAGLAEAVCVNCGQCINRCPTGALKGNDPAAKIWEAIYDPTKHVIVQTAPAVRASIGEEFGLEPGSRVTKKMVTALRMLGFDKVFDTDFTADLTIMEEGSELIERVTKGGVLPQITSCSPGWINFIEYYYPELLPHLSSCKSPQQMFGSLVKTYYAEKEGIDPKDIVSVSIM
;
A
#
# COMPACT_ATOMS: atom_id res chain seq x y z
N MET A 1 21.48 -1.79 28.49
CA MET A 1 21.21 -3.08 27.84
C MET A 1 22.54 -3.81 27.76
N ALA A 2 22.57 -5.13 27.89
CA ALA A 2 23.81 -5.87 27.66
C ALA A 2 24.10 -5.91 26.16
N ASN A 3 25.37 -5.83 25.77
CA ASN A 3 25.78 -5.97 24.39
C ASN A 3 26.35 -7.38 24.19
N VAL A 4 26.20 -7.90 22.97
CA VAL A 4 26.81 -9.16 22.56
C VAL A 4 27.74 -8.94 21.38
N ASN A 5 28.85 -9.68 21.37
CA ASN A 5 29.82 -9.70 20.28
C ASN A 5 29.47 -10.83 19.32
N ILE A 6 29.25 -10.49 18.06
CA ILE A 6 28.94 -11.43 16.99
C ILE A 6 29.84 -11.19 15.79
N LYS A 7 29.83 -12.13 14.84
CA LYS A 7 30.55 -12.03 13.59
C LYS A 7 29.61 -12.28 12.42
N ILE A 8 29.45 -11.34 11.51
CA ILE A 8 28.66 -11.52 10.29
C ILE A 8 29.60 -11.42 9.08
N ASN A 9 29.67 -12.47 8.27
CA ASN A 9 30.59 -12.58 7.11
C ASN A 9 32.07 -12.30 7.45
N GLY A 10 32.51 -12.60 8.67
CA GLY A 10 33.88 -12.33 9.12
C GLY A 10 34.08 -10.98 9.80
N GLN A 11 33.10 -10.06 9.71
CA GLN A 11 33.13 -8.75 10.37
C GLN A 11 32.66 -8.87 11.82
N ASP A 12 33.50 -8.46 12.77
CA ASP A 12 33.15 -8.38 14.19
C ASP A 12 32.20 -7.20 14.45
N LEU A 13 31.13 -7.45 15.21
CA LEU A 13 30.07 -6.50 15.52
C LEU A 13 29.70 -6.60 17.00
N CYS A 14 29.49 -5.44 17.63
CA CYS A 14 28.96 -5.34 18.98
C CYS A 14 27.56 -4.71 18.88
N VAL A 15 26.53 -5.47 19.27
CA VAL A 15 25.12 -5.08 19.12
C VAL A 15 24.35 -5.33 20.40
N ASP A 16 23.22 -4.67 20.58
CA ASP A 16 22.35 -4.91 21.74
C ASP A 16 21.85 -6.37 21.77
N GLU A 17 21.89 -6.97 22.96
CA GLU A 17 21.34 -8.30 23.20
C GLU A 17 19.85 -8.36 22.82
N GLY A 18 19.42 -9.44 22.17
CA GLY A 18 18.03 -9.65 21.78
C GLY A 18 17.63 -9.04 20.44
N LEU A 19 18.50 -8.28 19.76
CA LEU A 19 18.29 -7.90 18.37
C LEU A 19 18.20 -9.15 17.47
N THR A 20 17.44 -9.07 16.39
CA THR A 20 17.43 -10.15 15.39
C THR A 20 18.66 -10.07 14.51
N ILE A 21 19.10 -11.18 13.94
CA ILE A 21 20.24 -11.21 12.99
C ILE A 21 20.03 -10.18 11.86
N LEU A 22 18.80 -10.04 11.37
CA LEU A 22 18.47 -9.06 10.33
C LEU A 22 18.73 -7.62 10.78
N LYS A 23 18.29 -7.24 12.00
CA LYS A 23 18.50 -5.89 12.54
C LYS A 23 19.99 -5.63 12.82
N ALA A 24 20.70 -6.62 13.36
CA ALA A 24 22.14 -6.53 13.58
C ALA A 24 22.92 -6.37 12.26
N ALA A 25 22.53 -7.11 11.21
CA ALA A 25 23.10 -6.97 9.87
C ALA A 25 22.85 -5.56 9.28
N GLN A 26 21.63 -5.02 9.45
CA GLN A 26 21.29 -3.67 9.00
C GLN A 26 22.15 -2.58 9.67
N GLN A 27 22.42 -2.69 10.97
CA GLN A 27 23.32 -1.76 11.68
C GLN A 27 24.75 -1.77 11.12
N ALA A 28 25.18 -2.91 10.60
CA ALA A 28 26.50 -3.09 9.98
C ALA A 28 26.54 -2.74 8.47
N GLY A 29 25.42 -2.30 7.89
CA GLY A 29 25.32 -2.08 6.43
C GLY A 29 25.32 -3.38 5.61
N ILE A 30 25.07 -4.53 6.25
CA ILE A 30 25.03 -5.85 5.60
C ILE A 30 23.62 -6.12 5.12
N TYR A 31 23.46 -6.22 3.79
CA TYR A 31 22.18 -6.54 3.17
C TYR A 31 21.82 -8.02 3.32
N ILE A 32 20.62 -8.30 3.83
CA ILE A 32 19.99 -9.62 3.83
C ILE A 32 18.63 -9.46 3.14
N PRO A 33 18.37 -10.18 2.04
CA PRO A 33 17.11 -10.05 1.32
C PRO A 33 15.93 -10.52 2.17
N THR A 34 14.79 -9.84 2.02
CA THR A 34 13.55 -10.17 2.72
C THR A 34 12.36 -10.05 1.77
N LEU A 35 11.23 -10.70 2.10
CA LEU A 35 10.02 -10.65 1.28
C LEU A 35 8.71 -10.61 2.08
N CYS A 36 8.59 -11.34 3.19
CA CYS A 36 7.43 -11.21 4.09
C CYS A 36 7.68 -10.25 5.26
N TYR A 37 8.94 -9.93 5.56
CA TYR A 37 9.30 -8.93 6.57
C TYR A 37 9.03 -7.54 6.04
N HIS A 38 8.50 -6.66 6.88
CA HIS A 38 8.33 -5.24 6.61
C HIS A 38 8.65 -4.49 7.92
N PRO A 39 9.35 -3.34 7.90
CA PRO A 39 9.74 -2.62 9.11
C PRO A 39 8.58 -2.29 10.05
N ASP A 40 7.43 -1.89 9.47
CA ASP A 40 6.23 -1.51 10.22
C ASP A 40 5.40 -2.70 10.75
N LEU A 41 5.76 -3.94 10.43
CA LEU A 41 4.95 -5.11 10.77
C LEU A 41 5.64 -6.02 11.79
N ALA A 42 4.83 -6.68 12.62
CA ALA A 42 5.30 -7.73 13.50
C ALA A 42 5.99 -8.85 12.69
N ILE A 43 7.00 -9.49 13.28
CA ILE A 43 7.80 -10.51 12.60
C ILE A 43 6.99 -11.82 12.49
N ASP A 44 6.95 -12.38 11.28
CA ASP A 44 6.22 -13.63 10.98
C ASP A 44 7.16 -14.75 10.51
N GLY A 45 8.17 -14.42 9.69
CA GLY A 45 9.24 -15.37 9.31
C GLY A 45 8.84 -16.47 8.31
N VAL A 46 7.68 -16.35 7.67
CA VAL A 46 7.10 -17.39 6.80
C VAL A 46 7.82 -17.61 5.47
N CYS A 47 8.30 -16.56 4.79
CA CYS A 47 8.84 -16.73 3.42
C CYS A 47 10.23 -17.36 3.34
N ARG A 48 10.99 -17.40 4.45
CA ARG A 48 12.37 -17.92 4.52
C ARG A 48 13.41 -17.30 3.57
N VAL A 49 13.08 -16.26 2.80
CA VAL A 49 14.06 -15.53 1.94
C VAL A 49 15.23 -14.97 2.76
N CYS A 50 14.98 -14.55 4.00
CA CYS A 50 16.01 -14.05 4.91
C CYS A 50 16.90 -15.14 5.54
N SER A 51 16.92 -16.36 4.99
CA SER A 51 17.71 -17.47 5.53
C SER A 51 19.20 -17.15 5.58
N VAL A 52 19.86 -17.50 6.68
CA VAL A 52 21.30 -17.35 6.91
C VAL A 52 21.87 -18.62 7.53
N GLU A 53 23.16 -18.87 7.38
CA GLU A 53 23.87 -19.98 8.02
C GLU A 53 24.53 -19.47 9.30
N VAL A 54 24.22 -20.09 10.44
CA VAL A 54 24.86 -19.80 11.72
C VAL A 54 25.80 -20.95 12.02
N LYS A 55 27.09 -20.69 12.29
CA LYS A 55 28.04 -21.76 12.58
C LYS A 55 27.61 -22.57 13.81
N GLY A 56 27.78 -23.88 13.73
CA GLY A 56 27.32 -24.82 14.76
C GLY A 56 25.83 -25.20 14.66
N GLN A 57 25.03 -24.47 13.88
CA GLN A 57 23.64 -24.85 13.62
C GLN A 57 23.54 -25.81 12.44
N ARG A 58 22.68 -26.83 12.57
CA ARG A 58 22.45 -27.82 11.50
C ARG A 58 21.62 -27.25 10.34
N THR A 59 20.71 -26.34 10.65
CA THR A 59 19.72 -25.79 9.71
C THR A 59 19.92 -24.30 9.51
N LEU A 60 19.49 -23.78 8.36
CA LEU A 60 19.48 -22.33 8.11
C LEU A 60 18.46 -21.64 9.02
N CYS A 61 18.86 -20.52 9.61
CA CYS A 61 18.03 -19.70 10.48
C CYS A 61 17.36 -18.58 9.68
N ALA A 62 16.15 -18.16 10.06
CA ALA A 62 15.52 -16.98 9.46
C ALA A 62 16.03 -15.72 10.18
N ALA A 63 16.83 -14.91 9.48
CA ALA A 63 17.46 -13.75 10.09
C ALA A 63 16.46 -12.74 10.68
N CYS A 64 15.26 -12.63 10.09
CA CYS A 64 14.23 -11.69 10.55
C CYS A 64 13.70 -11.98 11.96
N ALA A 65 13.76 -13.23 12.44
CA ALA A 65 13.17 -13.68 13.70
C ALA A 65 14.18 -14.24 14.69
N TYR A 66 15.36 -14.66 14.23
CA TYR A 66 16.36 -15.31 15.07
C TYR A 66 17.16 -14.26 15.87
N PRO A 67 17.16 -14.29 17.21
CA PRO A 67 17.91 -13.34 18.02
C PRO A 67 19.41 -13.62 17.97
N VAL A 68 20.23 -12.58 18.11
CA VAL A 68 21.68 -12.68 18.24
C VAL A 68 22.08 -13.11 19.64
N SER A 69 23.21 -13.79 19.77
CA SER A 69 23.77 -14.25 21.05
C SER A 69 25.30 -14.12 21.03
N GLU A 70 25.93 -14.04 22.20
CA GLU A 70 27.38 -13.92 22.33
C GLU A 70 28.13 -14.99 21.54
N GLY A 71 29.18 -14.57 20.82
CA GLY A 71 30.03 -15.45 20.01
C GLY A 71 29.38 -16.00 18.74
N MET A 72 28.18 -15.53 18.36
CA MET A 72 27.49 -16.02 17.17
C MET A 72 28.25 -15.65 15.89
N GLU A 73 28.50 -16.63 15.03
CA GLU A 73 29.05 -16.41 13.69
C GLU A 73 28.03 -16.73 12.59
N VAL A 74 27.73 -15.74 11.75
CA VAL A 74 26.71 -15.80 10.70
C VAL A 74 27.35 -15.63 9.32
N LEU A 75 26.97 -16.49 8.38
CA LEU A 75 27.27 -16.38 6.95
C LEU A 75 25.99 -16.09 6.18
N THR A 76 25.98 -14.97 5.45
CA THR A 76 24.78 -14.47 4.75
C THR A 76 24.68 -14.91 3.29
N HIS A 77 25.76 -15.49 2.74
CA HIS A 77 25.89 -15.81 1.31
C HIS A 77 26.69 -17.10 1.04
N SER A 78 26.72 -18.04 2.00
CA SER A 78 27.32 -19.36 1.77
C SER A 78 26.61 -20.09 0.62
N PRO A 79 27.24 -21.11 -0.02
CA PRO A 79 26.59 -21.88 -1.08
C PRO A 79 25.23 -22.46 -0.66
N LYS A 80 25.10 -22.91 0.60
CA LYS A 80 23.83 -23.40 1.16
C LYS A 80 22.77 -22.30 1.20
N VAL A 81 23.13 -21.11 1.69
CA VAL A 81 22.19 -19.96 1.78
C VAL A 81 21.75 -19.52 0.40
N ARG A 82 22.69 -19.38 -0.55
CA ARG A 82 22.37 -18.96 -1.92
C ARG A 82 21.43 -19.94 -2.62
N ASN A 83 21.72 -21.25 -2.51
CA ASN A 83 20.88 -22.29 -3.10
C ASN A 83 19.48 -22.32 -2.47
N ALA A 84 19.38 -22.20 -1.14
CA ALA A 84 18.10 -22.18 -0.44
C ALA A 84 17.23 -20.99 -0.87
N ARG A 85 17.79 -19.77 -0.91
CA ARG A 85 17.07 -18.57 -1.34
C ARG A 85 16.60 -18.68 -2.79
N ARG A 86 17.47 -19.13 -3.69
CA ARG A 86 17.13 -19.34 -5.10
C ARG A 86 15.98 -20.33 -5.23
N MET A 87 16.06 -21.48 -4.56
CA MET A 87 15.02 -22.51 -4.57
C MET A 87 13.67 -21.97 -4.06
N ILE A 88 13.67 -21.21 -2.96
CA ILE A 88 12.44 -20.59 -2.42
C ILE A 88 11.80 -19.68 -3.46
N VAL A 89 12.59 -18.83 -4.11
CA VAL A 89 12.06 -17.90 -5.12
C VAL A 89 11.60 -18.64 -6.37
N GLU A 90 12.31 -19.65 -6.83
CA GLU A 90 11.86 -20.50 -7.94
C GLU A 90 10.53 -21.22 -7.61
N LEU A 91 10.33 -21.68 -6.37
CA LEU A 91 9.05 -22.27 -5.94
C LEU A 91 7.91 -21.24 -5.92
N LEU A 92 8.17 -20.01 -5.48
CA LEU A 92 7.18 -18.93 -5.55
C LEU A 92 6.81 -18.61 -7.00
N LEU A 93 7.81 -18.57 -7.90
CA LEU A 93 7.62 -18.28 -9.32
C LEU A 93 6.94 -19.42 -10.09
N ALA A 94 7.02 -20.67 -9.61
CA ALA A 94 6.35 -21.80 -10.24
C ALA A 94 4.82 -21.62 -10.26
N ASN A 95 4.27 -21.10 -9.16
CA ASN A 95 2.84 -20.81 -9.01
C ASN A 95 2.44 -19.36 -9.33
N HIS A 96 3.39 -18.48 -9.69
CA HIS A 96 3.12 -17.06 -9.96
C HIS A 96 3.05 -16.78 -11.48
N PRO A 97 2.05 -16.04 -11.97
CA PRO A 97 1.96 -15.70 -13.39
C PRO A 97 3.12 -14.79 -13.82
N GLN A 98 3.73 -15.09 -14.97
CA GLN A 98 4.94 -14.40 -15.46
C GLN A 98 4.59 -13.25 -16.43
N GLU A 99 3.58 -12.47 -16.09
CA GLU A 99 2.99 -11.43 -16.95
C GLU A 99 3.53 -10.03 -16.61
N CYS A 100 4.82 -9.93 -16.31
CA CYS A 100 5.43 -8.72 -15.79
C CYS A 100 5.21 -7.48 -16.67
N LEU A 101 5.10 -7.66 -18.00
CA LEU A 101 4.96 -6.55 -18.95
C LEU A 101 3.62 -5.81 -18.85
N ILE A 102 2.57 -6.47 -18.38
CA ILE A 102 1.23 -5.90 -18.22
C ILE A 102 0.85 -5.69 -16.74
N CYS A 103 1.75 -6.04 -15.82
CA CYS A 103 1.53 -5.93 -14.39
C CYS A 103 1.73 -4.49 -13.91
N SER A 104 0.82 -4.00 -13.06
CA SER A 104 0.92 -2.64 -12.46
C SER A 104 2.15 -2.43 -11.58
N ARG A 105 2.78 -3.52 -11.13
CA ARG A 105 4.02 -3.51 -10.33
C ARG A 105 5.28 -3.72 -11.16
N ASN A 106 5.20 -3.67 -12.49
CA ASN A 106 6.38 -3.80 -13.33
C ASN A 106 7.48 -2.81 -12.87
N GLN A 107 8.72 -3.30 -12.75
CA GLN A 107 9.90 -2.54 -12.27
C GLN A 107 9.87 -2.12 -10.79
N LYS A 108 8.76 -2.33 -10.07
CA LYS A 108 8.58 -2.01 -8.64
C LYS A 108 8.15 -3.20 -7.78
N CYS A 109 8.23 -4.41 -8.35
CA CYS A 109 7.85 -5.66 -7.70
C CYS A 109 9.05 -6.22 -6.91
N GLU A 110 8.89 -6.42 -5.60
CA GLU A 110 9.95 -6.97 -4.74
C GLU A 110 10.32 -8.40 -5.16
N LEU A 111 9.34 -9.22 -5.57
CA LEU A 111 9.60 -10.57 -6.07
C LEU A 111 10.41 -10.55 -7.37
N GLN A 112 10.11 -9.63 -8.28
CA GLN A 112 10.84 -9.46 -9.54
C GLN A 112 12.29 -9.03 -9.28
N SER A 113 12.51 -8.07 -8.38
CA SER A 113 13.84 -7.61 -7.98
C SER A 113 14.65 -8.73 -7.33
N LEU A 114 14.03 -9.49 -6.42
CA LEU A 114 14.68 -10.61 -5.73
C LEU A 114 15.05 -11.75 -6.69
N ALA A 115 14.18 -12.10 -7.63
CA ALA A 115 14.48 -13.11 -8.65
C ALA A 115 15.69 -12.72 -9.50
N ARG A 116 15.77 -11.43 -9.88
CA ARG A 116 16.90 -10.86 -10.62
C ARG A 116 18.19 -10.91 -9.79
N GLU A 117 18.14 -10.48 -8.53
CA GLU A 117 19.29 -10.49 -7.62
C GLU A 117 19.88 -11.90 -7.42
N LEU A 118 19.01 -12.91 -7.32
CA LEU A 118 19.41 -14.31 -7.16
C LEU A 118 19.83 -14.99 -8.48
N GLY A 119 19.77 -14.27 -9.60
CA GLY A 119 20.14 -14.77 -10.93
C GLY A 119 19.23 -15.88 -11.42
N VAL A 120 17.94 -15.86 -11.06
CA VAL A 120 16.93 -16.78 -11.60
C VAL A 120 16.70 -16.41 -13.07
N GLN A 121 17.06 -17.32 -13.97
CA GLN A 121 16.90 -17.16 -15.43
C GLN A 121 15.79 -18.07 -15.95
N ASP A 122 15.66 -19.23 -15.33
CA ASP A 122 14.70 -20.28 -15.61
C ASP A 122 14.06 -20.76 -14.29
N VAL A 123 12.76 -21.04 -14.33
CA VAL A 123 12.05 -21.62 -13.19
C VAL A 123 12.04 -23.13 -13.36
N LYS A 124 12.81 -23.84 -12.54
CA LYS A 124 13.01 -25.30 -12.64
C LYS A 124 11.81 -26.11 -12.15
N PHE A 125 11.02 -25.52 -11.27
CA PHE A 125 9.85 -26.17 -10.71
C PHE A 125 8.64 -25.92 -11.61
N THR A 126 7.98 -27.01 -11.97
CA THR A 126 6.69 -27.00 -12.66
C THR A 126 5.63 -27.56 -11.71
N GLY A 127 4.40 -27.10 -11.86
CA GLY A 127 3.27 -27.59 -11.09
C GLY A 127 1.99 -26.96 -11.58
N ASP A 128 0.88 -27.39 -10.98
CA ASP A 128 -0.39 -26.74 -11.18
C ASP A 128 -0.29 -25.28 -10.76
N ARG A 129 -1.00 -24.41 -11.47
CA ARG A 129 -1.17 -23.02 -11.08
C ARG A 129 -2.58 -22.83 -10.58
N ARG A 130 -2.74 -21.90 -9.66
CA ARG A 130 -4.06 -21.38 -9.34
C ARG A 130 -4.62 -20.68 -10.56
N ASP A 131 -5.93 -20.85 -10.72
CA ASP A 131 -6.74 -20.18 -11.71
C ASP A 131 -7.92 -19.60 -10.92
N THR A 132 -7.68 -18.41 -10.37
CA THR A 132 -8.60 -17.78 -9.43
C THR A 132 -9.16 -16.51 -10.05
N ASP A 133 -10.47 -16.31 -9.92
CA ASP A 133 -11.11 -15.09 -10.42
C ASP A 133 -10.54 -13.83 -9.75
N ILE A 134 -10.37 -12.78 -10.56
CA ILE A 134 -10.00 -11.46 -10.06
C ILE A 134 -11.20 -10.86 -9.33
N ASP A 135 -10.99 -10.51 -8.06
CA ASP A 135 -11.99 -9.80 -7.26
C ASP A 135 -11.86 -8.29 -7.51
N SER A 136 -12.77 -7.79 -8.36
CA SER A 136 -12.97 -6.36 -8.64
C SER A 136 -14.27 -5.83 -8.05
N SER A 137 -14.80 -6.47 -7.00
CA SER A 137 -16.07 -6.07 -6.37
C SER A 137 -15.99 -4.72 -5.66
N SER A 138 -14.85 -4.41 -5.02
CA SER A 138 -14.62 -3.13 -4.35
C SER A 138 -14.39 -2.01 -5.37
N THR A 139 -14.93 -0.83 -5.07
CA THR A 139 -14.73 0.38 -5.87
C THR A 139 -13.29 0.87 -5.83
N SER A 140 -12.52 0.55 -4.79
CA SER A 140 -11.19 1.10 -4.54
C SER A 140 -10.05 0.12 -4.74
N VAL A 141 -10.24 -1.17 -4.43
CA VAL A 141 -9.17 -2.17 -4.42
C VAL A 141 -9.54 -3.36 -5.29
N VAL A 142 -8.63 -3.73 -6.19
CA VAL A 142 -8.74 -4.94 -7.02
C VAL A 142 -7.74 -5.97 -6.50
N ARG A 143 -8.20 -7.21 -6.36
CA ARG A 143 -7.42 -8.34 -5.84
C ARG A 143 -7.25 -9.39 -6.93
N ASP A 144 -6.01 -9.79 -7.14
CA ASP A 144 -5.60 -10.83 -8.09
C ASP A 144 -4.90 -11.93 -7.27
N PRO A 145 -5.63 -12.98 -6.87
CA PRO A 145 -5.11 -14.03 -5.98
C PRO A 145 -3.97 -14.83 -6.60
N ASP A 146 -3.92 -14.96 -7.92
CA ASP A 146 -2.86 -15.71 -8.62
C ASP A 146 -1.50 -15.01 -8.52
N LYS A 147 -1.50 -13.69 -8.36
CA LYS A 147 -0.28 -12.92 -8.05
C LYS A 147 0.12 -12.95 -6.57
N CYS A 148 -0.66 -13.58 -5.70
CA CYS A 148 -0.39 -13.64 -4.26
C CYS A 148 0.69 -14.67 -3.93
N ILE A 149 1.64 -14.28 -3.09
CA ILE A 149 2.70 -15.17 -2.57
C ILE A 149 2.48 -15.58 -1.09
N LEU A 150 1.27 -15.36 -0.58
CA LEU A 150 0.87 -15.70 0.81
C LEU A 150 1.80 -15.16 1.90
N CYS A 151 2.41 -13.99 1.67
CA CYS A 151 3.37 -13.39 2.62
C CYS A 151 2.72 -12.80 3.89
N GLY A 152 1.38 -12.72 3.92
CA GLY A 152 0.62 -12.21 5.07
C GLY A 152 0.80 -10.73 5.38
N ARG A 153 1.57 -9.95 4.60
CA ARG A 153 1.78 -8.52 4.87
C ARG A 153 0.45 -7.75 4.87
N CYS A 154 -0.41 -7.99 3.88
CA CYS A 154 -1.70 -7.33 3.78
C CYS A 154 -2.66 -7.67 4.95
N VAL A 155 -2.63 -8.92 5.43
CA VAL A 155 -3.43 -9.37 6.58
C VAL A 155 -2.97 -8.64 7.85
N ARG A 156 -1.68 -8.70 8.16
CA ARG A 156 -1.09 -8.00 9.31
C ARG A 156 -1.29 -6.50 9.25
N THR A 157 -1.14 -5.87 8.08
CA THR A 157 -1.45 -4.44 7.94
C THR A 157 -2.92 -4.14 8.25
N CYS A 158 -3.84 -4.95 7.73
CA CYS A 158 -5.27 -4.74 7.92
C CYS A 158 -5.73 -4.98 9.36
N GLN A 159 -5.10 -5.95 10.04
CA GLN A 159 -5.43 -6.32 11.43
C GLN A 159 -4.66 -5.46 12.44
N ASP A 160 -3.33 -5.44 12.37
CA ASP A 160 -2.49 -4.90 13.44
C ASP A 160 -2.30 -3.38 13.36
N ILE A 161 -2.30 -2.82 12.14
CA ILE A 161 -2.10 -1.37 11.93
C ILE A 161 -3.44 -0.65 11.79
N GLN A 162 -4.34 -1.20 10.98
CA GLN A 162 -5.63 -0.56 10.70
C GLN A 162 -6.74 -0.95 11.68
N SER A 163 -6.57 -2.04 12.44
CA SER A 163 -7.61 -2.57 13.35
C SER A 163 -8.95 -2.88 12.67
N VAL A 164 -8.92 -3.25 11.39
CA VAL A 164 -10.10 -3.56 10.58
C VAL A 164 -10.27 -5.08 10.45
N GLY A 165 -9.24 -5.78 9.98
CA GLY A 165 -9.28 -7.22 9.80
C GLY A 165 -10.18 -7.72 8.67
N ALA A 166 -10.33 -6.94 7.59
CA ALA A 166 -11.11 -7.33 6.41
C ALA A 166 -10.49 -8.47 5.58
N LEU A 167 -9.19 -8.75 5.75
CA LEU A 167 -8.45 -9.80 5.04
C LEU A 167 -7.93 -10.83 6.04
N HIS A 168 -8.02 -12.13 5.70
CA HIS A 168 -7.46 -13.21 6.51
C HIS A 168 -7.02 -14.41 5.67
N PHE A 169 -6.29 -15.34 6.29
CA PHE A 169 -5.99 -16.63 5.69
C PHE A 169 -7.18 -17.58 5.79
N ALA A 170 -7.47 -18.30 4.71
CA ALA A 170 -8.43 -19.41 4.67
C ALA A 170 -7.80 -20.63 3.97
N GLY A 171 -8.40 -21.81 4.19
CA GLY A 171 -7.89 -23.07 3.66
C GLY A 171 -6.63 -23.58 4.37
N ARG A 172 -6.01 -24.63 3.81
CA ARG A 172 -4.78 -25.24 4.31
C ARG A 172 -3.95 -25.82 3.17
N GLY A 173 -2.63 -25.86 3.34
CA GLY A 173 -1.72 -26.45 2.36
C GLY A 173 -1.83 -25.74 1.01
N TRP A 174 -2.03 -26.51 -0.06
CA TRP A 174 -2.21 -25.98 -1.41
C TRP A 174 -3.37 -24.99 -1.54
N ASP A 175 -4.48 -25.26 -0.83
CA ASP A 175 -5.72 -24.48 -0.86
C ASP A 175 -5.66 -23.23 0.04
N THR A 176 -4.48 -22.88 0.56
CA THR A 176 -4.32 -21.68 1.41
C THR A 176 -4.46 -20.42 0.56
N GLU A 177 -5.36 -19.53 0.94
CA GLU A 177 -5.60 -18.27 0.25
C GLU A 177 -5.79 -17.13 1.23
N ILE A 178 -5.59 -15.91 0.73
CA ILE A 178 -5.97 -14.70 1.45
C ILE A 178 -7.34 -14.30 0.92
N VAL A 179 -8.36 -14.38 1.77
CA VAL A 179 -9.75 -14.06 1.44
C VAL A 179 -10.18 -12.75 2.10
N ALA A 180 -11.29 -12.20 1.62
CA ALA A 180 -11.98 -11.08 2.24
C ALA A 180 -13.34 -11.54 2.78
N GLY A 181 -13.72 -11.05 3.96
CA GLY A 181 -14.98 -11.44 4.61
C GLY A 181 -15.10 -12.96 4.75
N LEU A 182 -16.25 -13.54 4.40
CA LEU A 182 -16.46 -15.00 4.36
C LEU A 182 -16.20 -15.61 2.97
N GLY A 183 -15.35 -14.99 2.15
CA GLY A 183 -15.03 -15.43 0.79
C GLY A 183 -15.92 -14.85 -0.32
N ALA A 184 -16.80 -13.89 -0.01
CA ALA A 184 -17.76 -13.31 -0.95
C ALA A 184 -17.22 -12.10 -1.75
N GLY A 185 -15.94 -11.77 -1.61
CA GLY A 185 -15.31 -10.60 -2.24
C GLY A 185 -15.11 -9.43 -1.28
N LEU A 186 -14.30 -8.46 -1.68
CA LEU A 186 -13.90 -7.36 -0.80
C LEU A 186 -15.03 -6.36 -0.52
N ALA A 187 -15.97 -6.17 -1.45
CA ALA A 187 -17.11 -5.28 -1.25
C ALA A 187 -18.07 -5.73 -0.14
N GLU A 188 -18.15 -7.03 0.11
CA GLU A 188 -19.00 -7.61 1.16
C GLU A 188 -18.28 -7.75 2.50
N ALA A 189 -16.97 -7.48 2.54
CA ALA A 189 -16.20 -7.44 3.76
C ALA A 189 -16.35 -6.10 4.47
N VAL A 190 -15.98 -6.05 5.75
CA VAL A 190 -15.84 -4.80 6.55
C VAL A 190 -14.63 -3.95 6.11
N CYS A 191 -14.34 -3.92 4.81
CA CYS A 191 -13.22 -3.19 4.25
C CYS A 191 -13.50 -1.68 4.24
N VAL A 192 -12.63 -0.93 4.90
CA VAL A 192 -12.71 0.55 4.92
C VAL A 192 -12.07 1.21 3.70
N ASN A 193 -11.67 0.43 2.68
CA ASN A 193 -11.11 0.93 1.41
C ASN A 193 -9.89 1.88 1.55
N CYS A 194 -9.08 1.75 2.62
CA CYS A 194 -7.93 2.64 2.89
C CYS A 194 -6.68 2.37 2.04
N GLY A 195 -6.67 1.28 1.25
CA GLY A 195 -5.56 0.92 0.36
C GLY A 195 -4.23 0.54 1.04
N GLN A 196 -4.16 0.52 2.38
CA GLN A 196 -2.92 0.27 3.11
C GLN A 196 -2.33 -1.12 2.81
N CYS A 197 -3.17 -2.10 2.49
CA CYS A 197 -2.77 -3.43 2.05
C CYS A 197 -2.08 -3.42 0.67
N ILE A 198 -2.47 -2.53 -0.25
CA ILE A 198 -1.82 -2.36 -1.55
C ILE A 198 -0.38 -1.92 -1.33
N ASN A 199 -0.16 -0.90 -0.48
CA ASN A 199 1.16 -0.32 -0.24
C ASN A 199 2.20 -1.33 0.29
N ARG A 200 1.77 -2.31 1.10
CA ARG A 200 2.68 -3.35 1.66
C ARG A 200 2.72 -4.63 0.83
N CYS A 201 1.93 -4.73 -0.23
CA CYS A 201 1.94 -5.89 -1.12
C CYS A 201 3.25 -5.91 -1.92
N PRO A 202 4.09 -6.96 -1.80
CA PRO A 202 5.37 -7.05 -2.52
C PRO A 202 5.21 -7.40 -4.01
N THR A 203 4.00 -7.76 -4.44
CA THR A 203 3.66 -8.20 -5.80
C THR A 203 2.46 -7.43 -6.35
N GLY A 204 2.00 -7.80 -7.55
CA GLY A 204 0.78 -7.24 -8.18
C GLY A 204 -0.55 -7.81 -7.68
N ALA A 205 -0.57 -8.54 -6.56
CA ALA A 205 -1.79 -9.18 -6.05
C ALA A 205 -2.86 -8.21 -5.56
N LEU A 206 -2.45 -7.01 -5.15
CA LEU A 206 -3.34 -5.94 -4.72
C LEU A 206 -2.99 -4.68 -5.49
N LYS A 207 -3.98 -4.06 -6.12
CA LYS A 207 -3.84 -2.78 -6.83
C LYS A 207 -5.04 -1.89 -6.59
N GLY A 208 -4.84 -0.58 -6.77
CA GLY A 208 -5.95 0.37 -6.82
C GLY A 208 -6.80 0.10 -8.06
N ASN A 209 -8.09 0.39 -7.96
CA ASN A 209 -8.94 0.46 -9.14
C ASN A 209 -8.54 1.68 -9.97
N ASP A 210 -8.08 1.44 -11.21
CA ASP A 210 -7.48 2.47 -12.06
C ASP A 210 -8.46 2.90 -13.17
N PRO A 211 -9.03 4.12 -13.09
CA PRO A 211 -9.94 4.64 -14.11
C PRO A 211 -9.24 5.37 -15.26
N ALA A 212 -7.90 5.28 -15.42
CA ALA A 212 -7.13 6.07 -16.38
C ALA A 212 -7.68 6.03 -17.82
N ALA A 213 -8.11 4.86 -18.31
CA ALA A 213 -8.68 4.73 -19.65
C ALA A 213 -9.92 5.63 -19.85
N LYS A 214 -10.84 5.66 -18.87
CA LYS A 214 -12.03 6.51 -18.90
C LYS A 214 -11.70 7.99 -18.83
N ILE A 215 -10.62 8.35 -18.12
CA ILE A 215 -10.14 9.74 -18.04
C ILE A 215 -9.59 10.17 -19.40
N TRP A 216 -8.83 9.32 -20.08
CA TRP A 216 -8.36 9.60 -21.43
C TRP A 216 -9.51 9.75 -22.43
N GLU A 217 -10.51 8.88 -22.38
CA GLU A 217 -11.73 9.00 -23.19
C GLU A 217 -12.41 10.35 -22.96
N ALA A 218 -12.51 10.82 -21.71
CA ALA A 218 -13.08 12.13 -21.40
C ALA A 218 -12.22 13.28 -21.96
N ILE A 219 -10.89 13.22 -21.83
CA ILE A 219 -9.97 14.26 -22.34
C ILE A 219 -10.06 14.38 -23.87
N TYR A 220 -10.28 13.26 -24.57
CA TYR A 220 -10.39 13.25 -26.03
C TYR A 220 -11.78 13.63 -26.54
N ASP A 221 -12.79 13.74 -25.68
CA ASP A 221 -14.14 14.15 -26.06
C ASP A 221 -14.22 15.69 -26.12
N PRO A 222 -14.32 16.31 -27.32
CA PRO A 222 -14.37 17.77 -27.45
C PRO A 222 -15.67 18.39 -26.92
N THR A 223 -16.68 17.56 -26.58
CA THR A 223 -17.93 18.02 -25.97
C THR A 223 -17.83 18.15 -24.45
N LYS A 224 -16.76 17.62 -23.85
CA LYS A 224 -16.53 17.63 -22.41
C LYS A 224 -15.56 18.73 -22.02
N HIS A 225 -15.82 19.26 -20.83
CA HIS A 225 -14.92 20.16 -20.12
C HIS A 225 -14.31 19.39 -18.95
N VAL A 226 -13.09 18.90 -19.14
CA VAL A 226 -12.43 18.00 -18.20
C VAL A 226 -11.53 18.82 -17.28
N ILE A 227 -11.89 18.82 -16.01
CA ILE A 227 -11.11 19.47 -14.98
C ILE A 227 -10.44 18.44 -14.09
N VAL A 228 -9.34 18.83 -13.46
CA VAL A 228 -8.66 18.02 -12.46
C VAL A 228 -8.38 18.83 -11.18
N GLN A 229 -8.60 18.21 -10.03
CA GLN A 229 -8.09 18.67 -8.75
C GLN A 229 -7.00 17.73 -8.22
N THR A 230 -6.02 18.27 -7.50
CA THR A 230 -4.94 17.49 -6.88
C THR A 230 -4.96 17.64 -5.38
N ALA A 231 -4.94 16.51 -4.66
CA ALA A 231 -4.84 16.49 -3.21
C ALA A 231 -3.50 17.08 -2.69
N PRO A 232 -3.44 17.49 -1.41
CA PRO A 232 -2.24 18.09 -0.84
C PRO A 232 -1.01 17.18 -0.95
N ALA A 233 -1.15 15.88 -0.66
CA ALA A 233 -0.03 14.94 -0.57
C ALA A 233 0.64 14.66 -1.93
N VAL A 234 -0.13 14.70 -3.03
CA VAL A 234 0.35 14.34 -4.38
C VAL A 234 1.57 15.18 -4.78
N ARG A 235 1.56 16.48 -4.48
CA ARG A 235 2.65 17.40 -4.86
C ARG A 235 3.97 17.15 -4.10
N ALA A 236 3.92 16.36 -3.03
CA ALA A 236 5.07 16.01 -2.20
C ALA A 236 5.59 14.58 -2.47
N SER A 237 4.76 13.69 -3.04
CA SER A 237 5.10 12.27 -3.26
C SER A 237 5.30 11.91 -4.73
N ILE A 238 4.55 12.50 -5.67
CA ILE A 238 4.58 12.06 -7.09
C ILE A 238 5.97 12.23 -7.73
N GLY A 239 6.82 13.09 -7.18
CA GLY A 239 8.21 13.25 -7.63
C GLY A 239 9.04 11.97 -7.52
N GLU A 240 8.76 11.10 -6.54
CA GLU A 240 9.47 9.82 -6.33
C GLU A 240 9.33 8.90 -7.54
N GLU A 241 8.16 8.91 -8.19
CA GLU A 241 7.88 8.15 -9.40
C GLU A 241 8.73 8.59 -10.60
N PHE A 242 9.30 9.79 -10.54
CA PHE A 242 10.20 10.37 -11.55
C PHE A 242 11.67 10.42 -11.08
N GLY A 243 12.01 9.67 -10.03
CA GLY A 243 13.39 9.55 -9.53
C GLY A 243 13.86 10.75 -8.70
N LEU A 244 12.94 11.54 -8.15
CA LEU A 244 13.27 12.58 -7.17
C LEU A 244 13.27 11.99 -5.75
N GLU A 245 14.01 12.63 -4.84
CA GLU A 245 14.05 12.22 -3.44
C GLU A 245 12.67 12.38 -2.76
N PRO A 246 12.32 11.50 -1.80
CA PRO A 246 11.09 11.64 -1.02
C PRO A 246 10.93 13.02 -0.39
N GLY A 247 9.72 13.58 -0.48
CA GLY A 247 9.41 14.92 0.00
C GLY A 247 9.79 16.06 -0.97
N SER A 248 10.26 15.74 -2.18
CA SER A 248 10.51 16.74 -3.23
C SER A 248 9.23 17.45 -3.66
N ARG A 249 9.15 18.77 -3.44
CA ARG A 249 7.98 19.58 -3.85
C ARG A 249 7.94 19.80 -5.37
N VAL A 250 6.94 19.23 -6.03
CA VAL A 250 6.77 19.29 -7.50
C VAL A 250 5.51 20.00 -7.99
N THR A 251 4.86 20.81 -7.15
CA THR A 251 3.58 21.49 -7.45
C THR A 251 3.50 22.11 -8.85
N LYS A 252 4.46 22.96 -9.23
CA LYS A 252 4.44 23.65 -10.54
C LYS A 252 4.67 22.69 -11.72
N LYS A 253 5.51 21.68 -11.53
CA LYS A 253 5.77 20.65 -12.56
C LYS A 253 4.53 19.79 -12.77
N MET A 254 3.88 19.37 -11.69
CA MET A 254 2.61 18.64 -11.71
C MET A 254 1.52 19.41 -12.46
N VAL A 255 1.29 20.68 -12.10
CA VAL A 255 0.29 21.53 -12.80
C VAL A 255 0.62 21.68 -14.29
N THR A 256 1.90 21.86 -14.64
CA THR A 256 2.33 21.95 -16.04
C THR A 256 2.06 20.65 -16.78
N ALA A 257 2.41 19.50 -16.19
CA ALA A 257 2.17 18.19 -16.76
C ALA A 257 0.67 17.93 -16.99
N LEU A 258 -0.19 18.24 -16.02
CA LEU A 258 -1.64 18.07 -16.16
C LEU A 258 -2.21 18.92 -17.31
N ARG A 259 -1.74 20.16 -17.50
CA ARG A 259 -2.13 20.96 -18.66
C ARG A 259 -1.64 20.34 -19.98
N MET A 260 -0.41 19.82 -20.00
CA MET A 260 0.14 19.14 -21.18
C MET A 260 -0.60 17.83 -21.52
N LEU A 261 -1.19 17.16 -20.52
CA LEU A 261 -2.01 15.96 -20.71
C LEU A 261 -3.37 16.25 -21.34
N GLY A 262 -3.81 17.51 -21.38
CA GLY A 262 -5.06 17.91 -22.03
C GLY A 262 -6.21 18.28 -21.09
N PHE A 263 -5.98 18.44 -19.79
CA PHE A 263 -7.01 18.97 -18.88
C PHE A 263 -7.29 20.45 -19.17
N ASP A 264 -8.57 20.82 -19.32
CA ASP A 264 -9.02 22.18 -19.61
C ASP A 264 -8.73 23.15 -18.45
N LYS A 265 -8.87 22.65 -17.21
CA LYS A 265 -8.49 23.38 -15.99
C LYS A 265 -7.85 22.46 -14.97
N VAL A 266 -6.86 23.01 -14.29
CA VAL A 266 -6.19 22.40 -13.14
C VAL A 266 -6.48 23.25 -11.92
N PHE A 267 -7.16 22.64 -10.95
CA PHE A 267 -7.50 23.22 -9.66
C PHE A 267 -6.78 22.48 -8.54
N ASP A 268 -6.94 23.00 -7.32
CA ASP A 268 -6.26 22.51 -6.14
C ASP A 268 -7.29 22.14 -5.07
N THR A 269 -7.23 20.91 -4.54
CA THR A 269 -8.13 20.47 -3.47
C THR A 269 -7.90 21.29 -2.19
N ASP A 270 -6.72 21.90 -2.02
CA ASP A 270 -6.39 22.76 -0.88
C ASP A 270 -7.39 23.93 -0.75
N PHE A 271 -7.88 24.49 -1.88
CA PHE A 271 -8.90 25.55 -1.86
C PHE A 271 -10.19 25.09 -1.15
N THR A 272 -10.62 23.87 -1.43
CA THR A 272 -11.80 23.30 -0.77
C THR A 272 -11.50 22.71 0.59
N ALA A 273 -10.23 22.47 0.93
CA ALA A 273 -9.84 22.19 2.29
C ALA A 273 -10.06 23.44 3.16
N ASP A 274 -9.70 24.63 2.67
CA ASP A 274 -10.01 25.89 3.36
C ASP A 274 -11.52 26.06 3.59
N LEU A 275 -12.34 25.73 2.59
CA LEU A 275 -13.80 25.79 2.72
C LEU A 275 -14.35 24.73 3.69
N THR A 276 -13.79 23.51 3.69
CA THR A 276 -14.12 22.51 4.71
C THR A 276 -13.83 23.06 6.11
N ILE A 277 -12.70 23.74 6.32
CA ILE A 277 -12.38 24.37 7.61
C ILE A 277 -13.38 25.47 7.98
N MET A 278 -13.81 26.30 7.02
CA MET A 278 -14.80 27.35 7.27
C MET A 278 -16.13 26.76 7.78
N GLU A 279 -16.63 25.70 7.12
CA GLU A 279 -17.88 25.05 7.49
C GLU A 279 -17.74 24.23 8.78
N GLU A 280 -16.72 23.38 8.87
CA GLU A 280 -16.49 22.49 10.00
C GLU A 280 -16.14 23.26 11.29
N GLY A 281 -15.40 24.36 11.18
CA GLY A 281 -15.11 25.27 12.28
C GLY A 281 -16.34 26.06 12.73
N SER A 282 -17.20 26.49 11.80
CA SER A 282 -18.47 27.13 12.13
C SER A 282 -19.42 26.17 12.85
N GLU A 283 -19.50 24.93 12.38
CA GLU A 283 -20.25 23.86 13.02
C GLU A 283 -19.74 23.60 14.45
N LEU A 284 -18.42 23.58 14.66
CA LEU A 284 -17.83 23.39 15.98
C LEU A 284 -18.22 24.50 16.94
N ILE A 285 -18.12 25.77 16.50
CA ILE A 285 -18.53 26.92 17.30
C ILE A 285 -20.02 26.81 17.67
N GLU A 286 -20.87 26.41 16.72
CA GLU A 286 -22.29 26.21 16.97
C GLU A 286 -22.54 25.10 18.00
N ARG A 287 -21.90 23.93 17.86
CA ARG A 287 -22.04 22.81 18.80
C ARG A 287 -21.59 23.20 20.22
N VAL A 288 -20.48 23.93 20.35
CA VAL A 288 -19.98 24.37 21.65
C VAL A 288 -20.88 25.43 22.30
N THR A 289 -21.40 26.39 21.52
CA THR A 289 -22.15 27.52 22.07
C THR A 289 -23.64 27.25 22.29
N LYS A 290 -24.24 26.36 21.48
CA LYS A 290 -25.68 26.05 21.52
C LYS A 290 -26.01 24.70 22.15
N GLY A 291 -25.02 23.94 22.62
CA GLY A 291 -25.23 22.64 23.27
C GLY A 291 -25.47 21.49 22.29
N GLY A 292 -24.64 21.38 21.25
CA GLY A 292 -24.63 20.27 20.29
C GLY A 292 -23.83 19.05 20.75
N VAL A 293 -23.77 18.02 19.90
CA VAL A 293 -23.08 16.75 20.19
C VAL A 293 -21.56 16.93 20.14
N LEU A 294 -20.87 16.58 21.24
CA LEU A 294 -19.42 16.67 21.39
C LEU A 294 -18.81 15.36 21.92
N PRO A 295 -17.58 14.99 21.54
CA PRO A 295 -16.66 15.73 20.67
C PRO A 295 -17.13 15.76 19.20
N GLN A 296 -16.79 16.81 18.46
CA GLN A 296 -16.94 16.80 17.01
C GLN A 296 -15.76 16.04 16.38
N ILE A 297 -16.07 15.14 15.46
CA ILE A 297 -15.12 14.28 14.78
C ILE A 297 -15.12 14.66 13.29
N THR A 298 -13.94 14.71 12.68
CA THR A 298 -13.82 15.02 11.26
C THR A 298 -14.49 13.98 10.36
N SER A 299 -14.99 14.41 9.21
CA SER A 299 -15.73 13.58 8.24
C SER A 299 -15.02 13.44 6.88
N CYS A 300 -13.81 14.00 6.74
CA CYS A 300 -13.16 14.18 5.46
C CYS A 300 -12.46 12.92 4.91
N SER A 301 -12.12 11.95 5.77
CA SER A 301 -11.46 10.69 5.38
C SER A 301 -12.49 9.59 5.12
N PRO A 302 -12.64 9.09 3.89
CA PRO A 302 -13.63 8.04 3.59
C PRO A 302 -13.33 6.73 4.31
N GLY A 303 -12.04 6.41 4.54
CA GLY A 303 -11.69 5.23 5.33
C GLY A 303 -12.11 5.35 6.80
N TRP A 304 -12.07 6.56 7.35
CA TRP A 304 -12.61 6.82 8.68
C TRP A 304 -14.14 6.71 8.70
N ILE A 305 -14.83 7.25 7.70
CA ILE A 305 -16.30 7.12 7.57
C ILE A 305 -16.73 5.65 7.53
N ASN A 306 -16.11 4.83 6.68
CA ASN A 306 -16.42 3.40 6.66
C ASN A 306 -16.11 2.73 8.01
N PHE A 307 -15.02 3.13 8.67
CA PHE A 307 -14.65 2.56 9.97
C PHE A 307 -15.68 2.86 11.06
N ILE A 308 -16.12 4.12 11.19
CA ILE A 308 -17.13 4.48 12.18
C ILE A 308 -18.49 3.85 11.85
N GLU A 309 -18.88 3.75 10.57
CA GLU A 309 -20.11 3.07 10.15
C GLU A 309 -20.13 1.58 10.52
N TYR A 310 -19.00 0.88 10.39
CA TYR A 310 -18.92 -0.55 10.69
C TYR A 310 -18.75 -0.86 12.18
N TYR A 311 -17.94 -0.08 12.89
CA TYR A 311 -17.48 -0.46 14.24
C TYR A 311 -18.04 0.42 15.36
N TYR A 312 -18.43 1.66 15.05
CA TYR A 312 -18.89 2.65 16.03
C TYR A 312 -20.09 3.46 15.52
N PRO A 313 -21.16 2.82 15.01
CA PRO A 313 -22.29 3.53 14.42
C PRO A 313 -22.99 4.48 15.40
N GLU A 314 -22.89 4.22 16.70
CA GLU A 314 -23.39 5.10 17.76
C GLU A 314 -22.66 6.46 17.81
N LEU A 315 -21.45 6.55 17.25
CA LEU A 315 -20.68 7.79 17.17
C LEU A 315 -20.96 8.60 15.90
N LEU A 316 -21.80 8.12 14.97
CA LEU A 316 -22.16 8.88 13.77
C LEU A 316 -22.66 10.32 14.04
N PRO A 317 -23.45 10.61 15.10
CA PRO A 317 -23.85 11.98 15.44
C PRO A 317 -22.66 12.91 15.79
N HIS A 318 -21.49 12.36 16.11
CA HIS A 318 -20.29 13.14 16.39
C HIS A 318 -19.57 13.59 15.12
N LEU A 319 -19.82 12.98 13.96
CA LEU A 319 -19.20 13.40 12.70
C LEU A 319 -19.64 14.82 12.33
N SER A 320 -18.70 15.60 11.80
CA SER A 320 -19.00 16.85 11.12
C SER A 320 -19.95 16.58 9.95
N SER A 321 -20.95 17.43 9.80
CA SER A 321 -21.84 17.42 8.63
C SER A 321 -21.16 17.94 7.37
N CYS A 322 -19.96 18.52 7.50
CA CYS A 322 -19.20 19.06 6.39
C CYS A 322 -18.81 17.95 5.40
N LYS A 323 -18.84 18.25 4.11
CA LYS A 323 -18.29 17.38 3.07
C LYS A 323 -16.76 17.40 3.12
N SER A 324 -16.15 16.28 2.70
CA SER A 324 -14.70 16.26 2.47
C SER A 324 -14.29 17.29 1.40
N PRO A 325 -13.03 17.76 1.41
CA PRO A 325 -12.54 18.71 0.41
C PRO A 325 -12.80 18.23 -1.03
N GLN A 326 -12.55 16.95 -1.31
CA GLN A 326 -12.81 16.34 -2.62
C GLN A 326 -14.29 16.48 -3.04
N GLN A 327 -15.22 16.17 -2.13
CA GLN A 327 -16.66 16.17 -2.41
C GLN A 327 -17.25 17.59 -2.45
N MET A 328 -16.71 18.50 -1.64
CA MET A 328 -17.03 19.91 -1.69
C MET A 328 -16.59 20.51 -3.03
N PHE A 329 -15.39 20.19 -3.50
CA PHE A 329 -14.91 20.59 -4.82
C PHE A 329 -15.82 20.11 -5.95
N GLY A 330 -16.18 18.82 -5.94
CA GLY A 330 -17.12 18.28 -6.92
C GLY A 330 -18.45 19.03 -6.94
N SER A 331 -18.95 19.45 -5.79
CA SER A 331 -20.19 20.24 -5.67
C SER A 331 -20.03 21.65 -6.25
N LEU A 332 -18.96 22.36 -5.90
CA LEU A 332 -18.69 23.73 -6.35
C LEU A 332 -18.41 23.82 -7.85
N VAL A 333 -17.74 22.82 -8.40
CA VAL A 333 -17.45 22.74 -9.83
C VAL A 333 -18.73 22.68 -10.66
N LYS A 334 -19.70 21.89 -10.20
CA LYS A 334 -20.97 21.66 -10.90
C LYS A 334 -22.00 22.76 -10.66
N THR A 335 -21.68 23.74 -9.80
CA THR A 335 -22.58 24.84 -9.44
C THR A 335 -21.89 26.17 -9.72
N TYR A 336 -21.13 26.68 -8.74
CA TYR A 336 -20.46 27.98 -8.80
C TYR A 336 -19.56 28.16 -10.03
N TYR A 337 -18.70 27.18 -10.30
CA TYR A 337 -17.77 27.25 -11.44
C TYR A 337 -18.51 27.16 -12.78
N ALA A 338 -19.45 26.22 -12.91
CA ALA A 338 -20.25 26.03 -14.10
C ALA A 338 -21.03 27.31 -14.48
N GLU A 339 -21.68 27.94 -13.51
CA GLU A 339 -22.39 29.21 -13.69
C GLU A 339 -21.44 30.34 -14.11
N LYS A 340 -20.31 30.47 -13.41
CA LYS A 340 -19.33 31.54 -13.64
C LYS A 340 -18.73 31.49 -15.05
N GLU A 341 -18.46 30.31 -15.56
CA GLU A 341 -17.85 30.12 -16.89
C GLU A 341 -18.89 29.91 -18.00
N GLY A 342 -20.19 29.84 -17.67
CA GLY A 342 -21.26 29.59 -18.65
C GLY A 342 -21.21 28.18 -19.27
N ILE A 343 -20.79 27.18 -18.51
CA ILE A 343 -20.65 25.79 -18.95
C ILE A 343 -21.83 24.97 -18.39
N ASP A 344 -22.46 24.13 -19.22
CA ASP A 344 -23.49 23.21 -18.73
C ASP A 344 -22.88 22.19 -17.75
N PRO A 345 -23.36 22.07 -16.50
CA PRO A 345 -22.82 21.14 -15.51
C PRO A 345 -22.73 19.68 -15.98
N LYS A 346 -23.58 19.26 -16.93
CA LYS A 346 -23.59 17.89 -17.49
C LYS A 346 -22.37 17.59 -18.37
N ASP A 347 -21.73 18.65 -18.88
CA ASP A 347 -20.58 18.55 -19.78
C ASP A 347 -19.25 18.65 -19.03
N ILE A 348 -19.28 18.98 -17.74
CA ILE A 348 -18.09 18.97 -16.89
C ILE A 348 -17.76 17.55 -16.44
N VAL A 349 -16.52 17.11 -16.65
CA VAL A 349 -15.95 15.90 -16.05
C VAL A 349 -14.99 16.32 -14.94
N SER A 350 -15.29 15.93 -13.70
CA SER A 350 -14.49 16.29 -12.52
C SER A 350 -13.58 15.14 -12.11
N VAL A 351 -12.29 15.25 -12.41
CA VAL A 351 -11.26 14.28 -12.03
C VAL A 351 -10.55 14.71 -10.76
N SER A 352 -10.19 13.75 -9.91
CA SER A 352 -9.41 14.01 -8.71
C SER A 352 -8.24 13.06 -8.59
N ILE A 353 -7.05 13.60 -8.36
CA ILE A 353 -5.84 12.85 -8.03
C ILE A 353 -5.65 12.93 -6.52
N MET A 354 -5.76 11.79 -5.84
CA MET A 354 -5.84 11.67 -4.38
C MET A 354 -4.62 10.98 -3.79
#